data_AF-A0A139RLW6-F1
#
_entry.id   AF-A0A139RLW6-F1
#
_cell.length_a   1.000
_cell.length_b   1.000
_cell.length_c   1.000
_cell.angle_alpha   90.00
_cell.angle_beta   90.00
_cell.angle_gamma   90.00
#
_symmetry.space_group_name_H-M   'P 1'
#
loop_
_entity.id
_entity.type
_entity.pdbx_description
1 polymer ?
#
loop_
_entity_poly.entity_id
_entity_poly.type
_entity_poly.pdbx_seq_one_letter_code
_entity_poly.pdbx_strand_id
1 'polypeptide(L)'
;MIENLRQETFDILMEIFFENEATDSPKVNEVNQHISRKECLYILRRDMRIKTNYELEEVEMYPIALKEIEGMSDERFEQLKDEILKMEQVDTMELLLEDLKV
;
A
#
# COMPACT_ATOMS: atom_id res chain seq x y z
N MET A 1 -9.62 11.07 -0.93
CA MET A 1 -10.34 10.35 0.14
C MET A 1 -10.24 8.87 -0.18
N ILE A 2 -9.53 8.13 0.67
CA ILE A 2 -9.43 6.67 0.63
C ILE A 2 -10.78 5.97 0.87
N GLU A 3 -11.85 6.74 1.16
CA GLU A 3 -13.21 6.34 1.55
C GLU A 3 -13.93 5.24 0.73
N ASN A 4 -13.37 4.74 -0.36
CA ASN A 4 -13.93 3.62 -1.12
C ASN A 4 -12.95 2.47 -1.37
N LEU A 5 -11.78 2.47 -0.72
CA LEU A 5 -10.83 1.35 -0.78
C LEU A 5 -11.21 0.33 0.29
N ARG A 6 -11.27 -0.95 -0.07
CA ARG A 6 -11.44 -1.99 0.93
C ARG A 6 -10.19 -2.10 1.81
N GLN A 7 -10.39 -2.44 3.08
CA GLN A 7 -9.30 -2.54 4.05
C GLN A 7 -8.24 -3.53 3.58
N GLU A 8 -8.64 -4.66 3.01
CA GLU A 8 -7.74 -5.67 2.48
C GLU A 8 -6.85 -5.12 1.35
N THR A 9 -7.39 -4.23 0.52
CA THR A 9 -6.62 -3.55 -0.51
C THR A 9 -5.68 -2.52 0.10
N PHE A 10 -6.14 -1.76 1.10
CA PHE A 10 -5.30 -0.79 1.81
C PHE A 10 -4.09 -1.47 2.46
N ASP A 11 -4.31 -2.53 3.22
CA ASP A 11 -3.27 -3.27 3.92
C ASP A 11 -2.20 -3.79 2.95
N ILE A 12 -2.61 -4.39 1.83
CA ILE A 12 -1.66 -4.86 0.81
C ILE A 12 -0.91 -3.70 0.15
N LEU A 13 -1.56 -2.56 -0.10
CA LEU A 13 -0.86 -1.39 -0.64
C LEU A 13 0.14 -0.81 0.36
N MET A 14 -0.15 -0.88 1.67
CA MET A 14 0.81 -0.53 2.72
C MET A 14 2.03 -1.46 2.68
N GLU A 15 1.84 -2.78 2.60
CA GLU A 15 2.94 -3.75 2.44
C GLU A 15 3.78 -3.51 1.17
N ILE A 16 3.16 -3.04 0.10
CA ILE A 16 3.87 -2.78 -1.17
C ILE A 16 4.66 -1.47 -1.10
N PHE A 17 4.04 -0.39 -0.62
CA PHE A 17 4.62 0.96 -0.70
C PHE A 17 5.49 1.32 0.48
N PHE A 18 5.46 0.55 1.57
CA PHE A 18 6.24 0.82 2.76
C PHE A 18 7.09 -0.39 3.15
N GLU A 19 8.16 -0.11 3.87
CA GLU A 19 9.00 -1.05 4.58
C GLU A 19 8.79 -0.85 6.07
N ASN A 20 8.81 -1.95 6.83
CA ASN A 20 8.60 -1.93 8.28
C ASN A 20 7.22 -1.35 8.64
N GLU A 21 6.20 -1.73 7.88
CA GLU A 21 4.80 -1.32 8.02
C GLU A 21 4.22 -1.61 9.42
N ALA A 22 4.76 -2.61 10.13
CA ALA A 22 4.36 -2.97 11.49
C ALA A 22 5.08 -2.18 12.60
N THR A 23 5.86 -1.15 12.25
CA THR A 23 6.61 -0.32 13.22
C THR A 23 6.01 1.08 13.33
N ASP A 24 6.32 1.78 14.42
CA ASP A 24 5.92 3.18 14.64
C ASP A 24 6.58 4.18 13.65
N SER A 25 7.33 3.69 12.67
CA SER A 25 8.04 4.52 11.67
C SER A 25 8.14 3.77 10.33
N PRO A 26 7.00 3.51 9.66
CA PRO A 26 7.01 2.91 8.34
C PRO A 26 7.77 3.82 7.37
N LYS A 27 8.61 3.22 6.52
CA LYS A 27 9.40 3.97 5.55
C LYS A 27 8.88 3.73 4.16
N VAL A 28 8.75 4.78 3.37
CA VAL A 28 8.41 4.61 1.95
C VAL A 28 9.45 3.70 1.28
N ASN A 29 8.97 2.66 0.62
CA ASN A 29 9.78 1.78 -0.20
C ASN A 29 10.24 2.55 -1.44
N GLU A 30 11.54 2.88 -1.50
CA GLU A 30 12.08 3.77 -2.53
C GLU A 30 11.91 3.22 -3.95
N VAL A 31 11.82 1.90 -4.09
CA VAL A 31 11.61 1.22 -5.37
C VAL A 31 10.13 1.21 -5.73
N ASN A 32 9.29 0.82 -4.78
CA ASN A 32 7.87 0.59 -5.05
C ASN A 32 7.04 1.89 -5.12
N GLN A 33 7.50 3.00 -4.54
CA GLN A 33 6.78 4.29 -4.62
C GLN A 33 6.57 4.81 -6.05
N HIS A 34 7.38 4.34 -7.01
CA HIS A 34 7.34 4.81 -8.40
C HIS A 34 6.61 3.85 -9.35
N ILE A 35 6.09 2.73 -8.84
CA ILE A 35 5.47 1.73 -9.71
C ILE A 35 4.16 2.24 -10.30
N SER A 36 3.91 1.82 -11.53
CA SER A 36 2.63 1.99 -12.23
C SER A 36 1.58 1.00 -11.73
N ARG A 37 0.31 1.25 -12.07
CA ARG A 37 -0.80 0.31 -11.82
C ARG A 37 -0.51 -1.09 -12.38
N LYS A 38 0.10 -1.18 -13.56
CA LYS A 38 0.43 -2.46 -14.20
C LYS A 38 1.49 -3.24 -13.41
N GLU A 39 2.49 -2.55 -12.89
CA GLU A 39 3.52 -3.15 -12.05
C GLU A 39 2.97 -3.56 -10.69
N CYS A 40 2.08 -2.74 -10.09
CA CYS A 40 1.35 -3.12 -8.87
C CYS A 40 0.54 -4.41 -9.09
N LEU A 41 -0.22 -4.52 -10.18
CA LEU A 41 -0.95 -5.74 -10.53
C LEU A 41 -0.03 -6.95 -10.76
N TYR A 42 1.17 -6.72 -11.30
CA TYR A 42 2.16 -7.78 -11.44
C TYR A 42 2.65 -8.29 -10.08
N ILE A 43 2.97 -7.38 -9.15
CA ILE A 43 3.38 -7.69 -7.78
C ILE A 43 2.28 -8.48 -7.07
N LEU A 44 1.04 -7.98 -7.07
CA LEU A 44 -0.11 -8.66 -6.47
C LEU A 44 -0.27 -10.11 -6.96
N ARG A 45 -0.20 -10.34 -8.29
CA ARG A 45 -0.31 -11.70 -8.84
C ARG A 45 0.89 -12.58 -8.49
N ARG A 46 2.09 -12.01 -8.40
CA ARG A 46 3.29 -12.75 -7.99
C ARG A 46 3.18 -13.17 -6.53
N ASP A 47 2.84 -12.24 -5.66
CA ASP A 47 2.81 -12.45 -4.22
C ASP A 47 1.65 -13.37 -3.83
N MET A 48 0.47 -13.21 -4.46
CA MET A 48 -0.63 -14.17 -4.32
C MET A 48 -0.19 -15.61 -4.65
N ARG A 49 0.53 -15.83 -5.76
CA ARG A 49 1.04 -17.16 -6.12
C ARG A 49 2.02 -17.70 -5.08
N ILE A 50 2.92 -16.86 -4.58
CA ILE A 50 3.87 -17.24 -3.54
C ILE A 50 3.10 -17.66 -2.28
N LYS A 51 2.20 -16.81 -1.78
CA LYS A 51 1.40 -17.10 -0.57
C LYS A 51 0.51 -18.32 -0.73
N THR A 52 -0.07 -18.55 -1.91
CA THR A 52 -0.82 -19.78 -2.22
C THR A 52 0.07 -21.02 -2.11
N ASN A 53 1.30 -20.96 -2.63
CA ASN A 53 2.23 -22.09 -2.57
C ASN A 53 2.68 -22.44 -1.15
N TYR A 54 2.62 -21.47 -0.23
CA TYR A 54 2.98 -21.63 1.18
C TYR A 54 1.75 -21.74 2.10
N GLU A 55 0.53 -21.86 1.54
CA GLU A 55 -0.72 -21.98 2.30
C GLU A 55 -0.92 -20.89 3.36
N LEU A 56 -0.48 -19.66 3.06
CA LEU A 56 -0.60 -18.52 4.00
C LEU A 56 -2.01 -17.94 3.97
N GLU A 57 -2.60 -17.69 5.15
CA GLU A 57 -3.96 -17.18 5.32
C GLU A 57 -4.16 -15.80 4.65
N GLU A 58 -3.11 -14.97 4.58
CA GLU A 58 -3.21 -13.64 3.95
C GLU A 58 -3.53 -13.69 2.46
N VAL A 59 -3.44 -14.86 1.81
CA VAL A 59 -3.81 -15.04 0.41
C VAL A 59 -5.25 -14.63 0.11
N GLU A 60 -6.15 -14.70 1.10
CA GLU A 60 -7.57 -14.35 0.94
C GLU A 60 -7.80 -12.87 0.62
N MET A 61 -6.85 -11.99 1.00
CA MET A 61 -6.92 -10.55 0.75
C MET A 61 -6.59 -10.20 -0.72
N TYR A 62 -5.76 -11.01 -1.39
CA TYR A 62 -5.24 -10.71 -2.72
C TYR A 62 -6.31 -10.65 -3.84
N PRO A 63 -7.30 -11.55 -3.90
CA PRO A 63 -8.40 -11.44 -4.87
C PRO A 63 -9.20 -10.14 -4.75
N ILE A 64 -9.34 -9.63 -3.53
CA ILE A 64 -10.05 -8.37 -3.25
C ILE A 64 -9.26 -7.20 -3.83
N ALA A 65 -7.98 -7.11 -3.47
CA ALA A 65 -7.07 -6.08 -3.97
C ALA A 65 -6.94 -6.11 -5.49
N LEU A 66 -6.75 -7.30 -6.08
CA LEU A 66 -6.67 -7.46 -7.54
C LEU A 66 -7.92 -6.91 -8.22
N LYS A 67 -9.11 -7.29 -7.77
CA LYS A 67 -10.37 -6.84 -8.37
C LYS A 67 -10.53 -5.31 -8.31
N GLU A 68 -10.16 -4.70 -7.19
CA GLU A 68 -10.24 -3.25 -7.04
C GLU A 68 -9.24 -2.52 -7.95
N ILE A 69 -7.97 -2.91 -7.93
CA ILE A 69 -6.92 -2.26 -8.74
C ILE A 69 -7.13 -2.52 -10.25
N GLU A 70 -7.64 -3.68 -10.64
CA GLU A 70 -8.03 -3.96 -12.04
C GLU A 70 -9.19 -3.07 -12.51
N GLY A 71 -10.12 -2.74 -11.61
CA GLY A 71 -11.26 -1.86 -11.86
C GLY A 71 -10.91 -0.36 -11.91
N MET A 72 -9.71 0.03 -11.49
CA MET A 72 -9.26 1.43 -11.53
C MET A 72 -8.61 1.80 -12.85
N SER A 73 -8.78 3.07 -13.26
CA SER A 73 -7.96 3.66 -14.31
C SER A 73 -6.53 3.89 -13.82
N ASP A 74 -5.60 4.08 -14.75
CA ASP A 74 -4.22 4.45 -14.41
C ASP A 74 -4.20 5.77 -13.63
N GLU A 75 -4.99 6.80 -14.03
CA GLU A 75 -5.01 8.08 -13.30
C GLU A 75 -5.56 7.93 -11.88
N ARG A 76 -6.60 7.12 -11.69
CA ARG A 76 -7.16 6.91 -10.35
C ARG A 76 -6.19 6.16 -9.45
N PHE A 77 -5.45 5.20 -9.99
CA PHE A 77 -4.41 4.50 -9.25
C PHE A 77 -3.30 5.45 -8.81
N GLU A 78 -2.80 6.32 -9.71
CA GLU A 78 -1.76 7.30 -9.37
C GLU A 78 -2.23 8.27 -8.26
N GLN A 79 -3.49 8.73 -8.32
CA GLN A 79 -4.08 9.53 -7.24
C GLN A 79 -4.13 8.77 -5.91
N LEU A 80 -4.53 7.50 -5.94
CA LEU A 80 -4.59 6.68 -4.73
C LEU A 80 -3.19 6.46 -4.12
N LYS A 81 -2.20 6.17 -4.96
CA LYS A 81 -0.80 6.04 -4.55
C LYS A 81 -0.30 7.33 -3.90
N ASP A 82 -0.56 8.48 -4.52
CA ASP A 82 -0.22 9.79 -3.95
C ASP A 82 -0.92 10.04 -2.61
N GLU A 83 -2.19 9.65 -2.46
CA GLU A 83 -2.94 9.77 -1.21
C GLU A 83 -2.28 8.92 -0.10
N ILE A 84 -1.98 7.65 -0.38
CA ILE A 84 -1.36 6.69 0.55
C ILE A 84 0.04 7.17 0.98
N LEU A 85 0.89 7.54 0.01
CA LEU A 85 2.26 7.99 0.29
C LEU A 85 2.30 9.31 1.10
N LYS A 86 1.23 10.11 1.06
CA LYS A 86 1.11 11.35 1.82
C LYS A 86 0.51 11.17 3.22
N MET A 87 -0.33 10.15 3.45
CA MET A 87 -0.93 9.92 4.76
C MET A 87 0.15 9.71 5.84
N GLU A 88 1.16 8.89 5.56
CA GLU A 88 2.27 8.64 6.49
C GLU A 88 3.23 9.83 6.65
N GLN A 89 3.30 10.73 5.65
CA GLN A 89 4.10 11.96 5.80
C GLN A 89 3.49 12.92 6.82
N VAL A 90 2.16 12.93 6.95
CA VAL A 90 1.46 13.79 7.91
C VAL A 90 1.66 13.25 9.33
N ASP A 91 1.50 11.95 9.55
CA ASP A 91 1.72 11.35 10.88
C ASP A 91 3.18 11.47 11.32
N THR A 92 4.14 11.29 10.41
CA THR A 92 5.57 11.49 10.70
C THR A 92 5.91 12.97 10.99
N MET A 93 5.31 13.92 10.26
CA MET A 93 5.53 15.36 10.53
C MET A 93 4.87 15.83 11.82
N GLU A 94 3.69 15.33 12.17
CA GLU A 94 3.02 15.66 13.44
C GLU A 94 3.84 15.17 14.63
N LEU A 95 4.36 13.94 14.59
CA LEU A 95 5.26 13.40 15.61
C LEU A 95 6.54 14.24 15.77
N LEU A 96 7.19 14.60 14.66
CA LEU A 96 8.40 15.43 14.69
C LEU A 96 8.14 16.86 15.19
N LEU A 97 6.96 17.42 14.92
CA LEU A 97 6.57 18.75 15.39
C LEU A 97 6.21 18.76 16.88
N GLU A 98 5.69 17.65 17.42
CA GLU A 98 5.50 17.48 18.86
C GLU A 98 6.84 17.38 19.61
N ASP A 99 7.80 16.63 19.06
CA ASP A 99 9.16 16.51 19.63
C ASP A 99 9.96 17.82 19.57
N LEU A 100 9.68 18.69 18.60
CA LEU A 100 10.31 20.01 18.45
C LEU A 100 9.65 21.12 19.30
N LYS A 101 8.52 20.86 19.96
CA LYS A 101 7.88 21.82 20.89
C LYS A 101 8.52 21.85 22.29
N VAL A 102 9.72 21.31 22.44
CA VAL A 102 10.55 21.37 23.67
C VAL A 102 11.34 22.68 23.73
#